data_AF-A0A3S2VJZ3-F1
#
_entry.id   AF-A0A3S2VJZ3-F1
#
_cell.length_a   1.000
_cell.length_b   1.000
_cell.length_c   1.000
_cell.angle_alpha   90.00
_cell.angle_beta   90.00
_cell.angle_gamma   90.00
#
_symmetry.space_group_name_H-M   'P 1'
#
loop_
_entity.id
_entity.type
_entity.pdbx_description
1 polymer ?
#
loop_
_entity_poly.entity_id
_entity_poly.type
_entity_poly.pdbx_seq_one_letter_code
_entity_poly.pdbx_strand_id
1 'polypeptide(L)'
;MTDPWVALEPGTDPSERVRVLRRAHETFTAAGTVARPVRSVVADSWRRSAGAHVSPDASASVELSDGDLGAYRAEHPLARVMPLFRELMGTFARDGQHLLAVCDAHGRLLWVEGDPTTRQRADRMNFVPGARWSETTMGTNAPGTAVALDRPVQVFAAEHFIRRVQPWTCAAAPVHDPRSGRLLGAVDITGGDGLAHPHSLAFVQAVARAAESQLALLAPAPSDTASLRLTALGRDEALLVTDTGRKIRLSRRHSEILVLLARHPEGLTGDELLCALYEDESVTPVTLRAELARLRRVLGPDVLRSRPYRLAAPVDSDFGTVERRLGTGAVTAAAAAFGGPLLPGSQAPAVVRIRRRLTDGMRAALIARGDPDLLADWAHAPWGEEDLDVWRTLATVRPTPPVLARLRELDAEQAVPVGPVGPVASGPYATYLQRPRS
;
A
#
# COMPACT_ATOMS: atom_id res chain seq x y z
N MET A 1 0.04 -25.04 26.85
CA MET A 1 0.50 -23.73 26.34
C MET A 1 -0.74 -22.87 26.16
N THR A 2 -0.83 -21.76 26.85
CA THR A 2 -1.96 -20.83 26.75
C THR A 2 -1.78 -19.98 25.50
N ASP A 3 -2.80 -19.92 24.65
CA ASP A 3 -2.77 -19.15 23.41
C ASP A 3 -2.75 -17.65 23.74
N PRO A 4 -1.65 -16.91 23.49
CA PRO A 4 -1.54 -15.51 23.88
C PRO A 4 -2.51 -14.60 23.11
N TRP A 5 -3.18 -15.10 22.07
CA TRP A 5 -4.13 -14.35 21.24
C TRP A 5 -5.58 -14.42 21.76
N VAL A 6 -5.89 -15.40 22.61
CA VAL A 6 -7.18 -15.52 23.31
C VAL A 6 -7.11 -14.79 24.66
N ALA A 7 -8.15 -14.02 24.99
CA ALA A 7 -8.10 -13.09 26.12
C ALA A 7 -8.52 -13.69 27.47
N LEU A 8 -9.38 -14.71 27.45
CA LEU A 8 -9.77 -15.48 28.65
C LEU A 8 -9.44 -16.95 28.49
N GLU A 9 -8.80 -17.53 29.51
CA GLU A 9 -8.61 -18.97 29.61
C GLU A 9 -9.89 -19.63 30.15
N PRO A 10 -10.26 -20.83 29.65
CA PRO A 10 -11.42 -21.56 30.15
C PRO A 10 -11.35 -21.75 31.68
N GLY A 11 -12.42 -21.37 32.39
CA GLY A 11 -12.52 -21.49 33.85
C GLY A 11 -12.05 -20.26 34.65
N THR A 12 -11.55 -19.20 33.99
CA THR A 12 -11.23 -17.93 34.66
C THR A 12 -12.50 -17.16 35.03
N ASP A 13 -12.61 -16.60 36.24
CA ASP A 13 -13.69 -15.67 36.59
C ASP A 13 -13.52 -14.35 35.81
N PRO A 14 -14.45 -14.00 34.88
CA PRO A 14 -14.36 -12.77 34.11
C PRO A 14 -14.33 -11.52 35.01
N SER A 15 -15.05 -11.53 36.13
CA SER A 15 -15.16 -10.37 37.02
C SER A 15 -13.85 -10.10 37.77
N GLU A 16 -13.18 -11.15 38.24
CA GLU A 16 -11.83 -11.05 38.78
C GLU A 16 -10.83 -10.57 37.72
N ARG A 17 -10.88 -11.15 36.52
CA ARG A 17 -9.96 -10.78 35.43
C ARG A 17 -10.11 -9.31 35.03
N VAL A 18 -11.33 -8.79 34.94
CA VAL A 18 -11.61 -7.36 34.68
C VAL A 18 -10.96 -6.48 35.75
N ARG A 19 -11.10 -6.82 37.05
CA ARG A 19 -10.51 -6.06 38.16
C ARG A 19 -8.98 -6.07 38.11
N VAL A 20 -8.38 -7.20 37.77
CA VAL A 20 -6.92 -7.33 37.63
C VAL A 20 -6.41 -6.51 36.46
N LEU A 21 -7.04 -6.61 35.30
CA LEU A 21 -6.64 -5.86 34.09
C LEU A 21 -6.81 -4.35 34.29
N ARG A 22 -7.88 -3.90 34.96
CA ARG A 22 -8.08 -2.47 35.25
C ARG A 22 -6.96 -1.88 36.10
N ARG A 23 -6.56 -2.58 37.17
CA ARG A 23 -5.42 -2.16 38.01
C ARG A 23 -4.10 -2.14 37.23
N ALA A 24 -3.88 -3.13 36.37
CA ALA A 24 -2.68 -3.16 35.52
C ALA A 24 -2.67 -2.01 34.50
N HIS A 25 -3.82 -1.69 33.91
CA HIS A 25 -4.00 -0.56 33.00
C HIS A 25 -3.78 0.79 33.70
N GLU A 26 -4.34 0.99 34.88
CA GLU A 26 -4.11 2.18 35.71
C GLU A 26 -2.63 2.34 36.06
N THR A 27 -1.97 1.24 36.45
CA THR A 27 -0.52 1.25 36.73
C THR A 27 0.30 1.60 35.50
N PHE A 28 -0.05 1.04 34.34
CA PHE A 28 0.64 1.32 33.09
C PHE A 28 0.46 2.78 32.65
N THR A 29 -0.77 3.30 32.70
CA THR A 29 -1.07 4.67 32.25
C THR A 29 -0.53 5.73 33.21
N ALA A 30 -0.38 5.42 34.50
CA ALA A 30 0.22 6.34 35.48
C ALA A 30 1.75 6.26 35.56
N ALA A 31 2.34 5.07 35.47
CA ALA A 31 3.76 4.82 35.76
C ALA A 31 4.54 4.14 34.63
N GLY A 32 3.93 3.92 33.45
CA GLY A 32 4.55 3.26 32.30
C GLY A 32 4.88 1.77 32.51
N THR A 33 4.47 1.19 33.64
CA THR A 33 4.90 -0.15 34.06
C THR A 33 3.83 -1.18 33.74
N VAL A 34 4.20 -2.22 32.98
CA VAL A 34 3.32 -3.36 32.71
C VAL A 34 3.42 -4.38 33.85
N ALA A 35 2.34 -4.53 34.62
CA ALA A 35 2.24 -5.55 35.66
C ALA A 35 1.76 -6.90 35.09
N ARG A 36 2.24 -8.02 35.66
CA ARG A 36 1.61 -9.33 35.43
C ARG A 36 0.19 -9.32 36.04
N PRO A 37 -0.80 -10.02 35.46
CA PRO A 37 -0.73 -10.99 34.36
C PRO A 37 -1.28 -10.43 33.02
N VAL A 38 -0.81 -9.26 32.58
CA VAL A 38 -1.10 -8.75 31.22
C VAL A 38 -0.38 -9.61 30.18
N ARG A 39 -1.09 -10.02 29.13
CA ARG A 39 -0.53 -10.82 28.02
C ARG A 39 0.53 -10.01 27.27
N SER A 40 1.57 -10.66 26.74
CA SER A 40 2.64 -9.97 26.01
C SER A 40 2.13 -9.16 24.82
N VAL A 41 1.20 -9.72 24.04
CA VAL A 41 0.56 -9.05 22.90
C VAL A 41 -0.09 -7.71 23.31
N VAL A 42 -0.78 -7.71 24.45
CA VAL A 42 -1.44 -6.51 25.00
C VAL A 42 -0.41 -5.53 25.56
N ALA A 43 0.59 -6.03 26.31
CA ALA A 43 1.66 -5.22 26.85
C ALA A 43 2.45 -4.49 25.75
N ASP A 44 2.78 -5.19 24.67
CA ASP A 44 3.48 -4.62 23.52
C ASP A 44 2.61 -3.59 22.80
N SER A 45 1.31 -3.85 22.69
CA SER A 45 0.35 -2.90 22.13
C SER A 45 0.17 -1.64 23.00
N TRP A 46 0.12 -1.79 24.34
CA TRP A 46 0.10 -0.65 25.26
C TRP A 46 1.34 0.22 25.11
N ARG A 47 2.53 -0.37 24.95
CA ARG A 47 3.77 0.37 24.71
C ARG A 47 3.75 1.11 23.37
N ARG A 48 3.25 0.48 22.29
CA ARG A 48 3.08 1.16 20.99
C ARG A 48 2.08 2.31 21.07
N SER A 49 0.94 2.10 21.74
CA SER A 49 -0.10 3.11 21.97
C SER A 49 0.45 4.32 22.74
N ALA A 50 1.21 4.08 23.80
CA ALA A 50 1.88 5.13 24.57
C ALA A 50 2.96 5.85 23.74
N GLY A 51 3.75 5.11 22.94
CA GLY A 51 4.73 5.68 22.01
C GLY A 51 4.08 6.57 20.93
N ALA A 52 2.85 6.26 20.52
CA ALA A 52 2.02 7.09 19.65
C ALA A 52 1.29 8.23 20.37
N HIS A 53 1.52 8.42 21.67
CA HIS A 53 0.94 9.49 22.50
C HIS A 53 -0.59 9.45 22.57
N VAL A 54 -1.17 8.25 22.47
CA VAL A 54 -2.61 8.06 22.64
C VAL A 54 -3.00 8.35 24.09
N SER A 55 -4.00 9.21 24.29
CA SER A 55 -4.59 9.44 25.61
C SER A 55 -5.56 8.31 25.97
N PRO A 56 -5.57 7.77 27.20
CA PRO A 56 -6.56 6.79 27.66
C PRO A 56 -8.02 7.27 27.63
N ASP A 57 -8.23 8.58 27.44
CA ASP A 57 -9.55 9.22 27.31
C ASP A 57 -9.86 9.70 25.89
N ALA A 58 -9.05 9.35 24.90
CA ALA A 58 -9.27 9.72 23.51
C ALA A 58 -10.61 9.18 22.97
N SER A 59 -11.06 9.80 21.88
CA SER A 59 -12.27 9.42 21.16
C SER A 59 -11.95 9.31 19.68
N ALA A 60 -12.59 8.36 18.98
CA ALA A 60 -12.30 8.12 17.57
C ALA A 60 -12.78 9.31 16.73
N SER A 61 -11.93 9.78 15.82
CA SER A 61 -12.27 10.77 14.81
C SER A 61 -12.98 10.12 13.63
N VAL A 62 -14.07 10.72 13.15
CA VAL A 62 -14.75 10.32 11.92
C VAL A 62 -14.07 11.02 10.74
N GLU A 63 -13.36 10.26 9.91
CA GLU A 63 -12.55 10.77 8.81
C GLU A 63 -13.27 10.73 7.46
N LEU A 64 -14.22 9.81 7.31
CA LEU A 64 -15.04 9.70 6.11
C LEU A 64 -16.50 9.95 6.49
N SER A 65 -17.06 11.03 5.95
CA SER A 65 -18.49 11.32 6.06
C SER A 65 -19.29 10.55 5.00
N ASP A 66 -20.62 10.50 5.12
CA ASP A 66 -21.48 9.58 4.33
C ASP A 66 -21.16 9.50 2.84
N GLY A 67 -21.04 10.65 2.14
CA GLY A 67 -20.76 10.69 0.71
C GLY A 67 -19.40 10.10 0.34
N ASP A 68 -18.34 10.51 1.06
CA ASP A 68 -16.98 10.02 0.85
C ASP A 68 -16.86 8.54 1.21
N LEU A 69 -17.53 8.13 2.28
CA LEU A 69 -17.57 6.74 2.73
C LEU A 69 -18.28 5.84 1.71
N GLY A 70 -19.36 6.31 1.07
CA GLY A 70 -20.05 5.59 0.01
C GLY A 70 -19.16 5.31 -1.19
N ALA A 71 -18.47 6.33 -1.68
CA ALA A 71 -17.51 6.21 -2.78
C ALA A 71 -16.34 5.28 -2.40
N TYR A 72 -15.77 5.47 -1.22
CA TYR A 72 -14.68 4.64 -0.72
C TYR A 72 -15.09 3.16 -0.61
N ARG A 73 -16.27 2.87 -0.04
CA ARG A 73 -16.81 1.50 0.05
C ARG A 73 -16.98 0.88 -1.33
N ALA A 74 -17.53 1.60 -2.30
CA ALA A 74 -17.79 1.07 -3.64
C ALA A 74 -16.51 0.57 -4.34
N GLU A 75 -15.38 1.25 -4.08
CA GLU A 75 -14.08 0.91 -4.67
C GLU A 75 -13.30 -0.13 -3.83
N HIS A 76 -13.60 -0.27 -2.54
CA HIS A 76 -12.81 -1.10 -1.64
C HIS A 76 -13.01 -2.60 -1.93
N PRO A 77 -11.94 -3.41 -2.05
CA PRO A 77 -12.05 -4.85 -2.36
C PRO A 77 -12.96 -5.64 -1.42
N LEU A 78 -12.98 -5.27 -0.13
CA LEU A 78 -13.84 -5.93 0.89
C LEU A 78 -15.34 -5.77 0.61
N ALA A 79 -15.78 -4.77 -0.16
CA ALA A 79 -17.18 -4.61 -0.54
C ALA A 79 -17.71 -5.84 -1.30
N ARG A 80 -16.84 -6.52 -2.05
CA ARG A 80 -17.17 -7.72 -2.85
C ARG A 80 -17.48 -8.94 -1.98
N VAL A 81 -17.03 -8.94 -0.72
CA VAL A 81 -17.23 -10.01 0.25
C VAL A 81 -18.10 -9.61 1.45
N MET A 82 -18.60 -8.36 1.48
CA MET A 82 -19.61 -7.97 2.46
C MET A 82 -20.86 -8.86 2.47
N PRO A 83 -21.39 -9.36 1.34
CA PRO A 83 -22.50 -10.33 1.38
C PRO A 83 -22.16 -11.58 2.18
N LEU A 84 -20.93 -12.12 2.05
CA LEU A 84 -20.47 -13.28 2.81
C LEU A 84 -20.36 -12.96 4.30
N PHE A 85 -19.79 -11.81 4.67
CA PHE A 85 -19.72 -11.40 6.07
C PHE A 85 -21.12 -11.30 6.70
N ARG A 86 -22.09 -10.74 5.97
CA ARG A 86 -23.50 -10.68 6.42
C ARG A 86 -24.13 -12.05 6.54
N GLU A 87 -23.85 -12.96 5.61
CA GLU A 87 -24.36 -14.33 5.64
C GLU A 87 -23.80 -15.11 6.84
N LEU A 88 -22.48 -15.13 7.01
CA LEU A 88 -21.81 -15.93 8.02
C LEU A 88 -21.96 -15.35 9.43
N MET A 89 -21.88 -14.02 9.57
CA MET A 89 -21.86 -13.36 10.88
C MET A 89 -23.17 -12.66 11.23
N GLY A 90 -24.08 -12.42 10.28
CA GLY A 90 -25.26 -11.59 10.52
C GLY A 90 -26.28 -12.20 11.50
N THR A 91 -26.44 -13.52 11.50
CA THR A 91 -27.29 -14.22 12.49
C THR A 91 -26.60 -14.26 13.85
N PHE A 92 -25.31 -14.60 13.88
CA PHE A 92 -24.51 -14.61 15.11
C PHE A 92 -24.49 -13.22 15.79
N ALA A 93 -24.38 -12.14 15.00
CA ALA A 93 -24.42 -10.78 15.49
C ALA A 93 -25.78 -10.39 16.07
N ARG A 94 -26.88 -10.77 15.42
CA ARG A 94 -28.23 -10.46 15.90
C ARG A 94 -28.60 -11.25 17.15
N ASP A 95 -28.43 -12.57 17.11
CA ASP A 95 -28.87 -13.46 18.21
C ASP A 95 -27.96 -13.32 19.44
N GLY A 96 -26.68 -12.99 19.23
CA GLY A 96 -25.70 -12.79 20.30
C GLY A 96 -25.62 -11.35 20.84
N GLN A 97 -26.41 -10.40 20.31
CA GLN A 97 -26.29 -8.97 20.64
C GLN A 97 -24.88 -8.42 20.38
N HIS A 98 -24.28 -8.79 19.25
CA HIS A 98 -22.95 -8.36 18.83
C HIS A 98 -23.01 -7.43 17.60
N LEU A 99 -21.88 -6.80 17.32
CA LEU A 99 -21.63 -6.02 16.13
C LEU A 99 -20.63 -6.73 15.25
N LEU A 100 -20.95 -6.83 13.96
CA LEU A 100 -20.00 -7.05 12.88
C LEU A 100 -19.40 -5.69 12.50
N ALA A 101 -18.08 -5.59 12.54
CA ALA A 101 -17.37 -4.47 11.96
C ALA A 101 -16.34 -4.95 10.93
N VAL A 102 -16.11 -4.12 9.92
CA VAL A 102 -15.07 -4.36 8.92
C VAL A 102 -14.33 -3.05 8.72
N CYS A 103 -13.01 -3.07 8.88
CA CYS A 103 -12.13 -1.92 8.70
C CYS A 103 -11.18 -2.09 7.52
N ASP A 104 -10.66 -0.99 6.99
CA ASP A 104 -9.59 -1.00 5.98
C ASP A 104 -8.20 -1.26 6.60
N ALA A 105 -7.17 -1.32 5.77
CA ALA A 105 -5.78 -1.50 6.19
C ALA A 105 -5.20 -0.33 7.01
N HIS A 106 -5.94 0.76 7.19
CA HIS A 106 -5.58 1.90 8.03
C HIS A 106 -6.43 1.93 9.33
N GLY A 107 -7.23 0.90 9.57
CA GLY A 107 -8.09 0.80 10.73
C GLY A 107 -9.31 1.73 10.67
N ARG A 108 -9.71 2.23 9.49
CA ARG A 108 -10.95 3.00 9.33
C ARG A 108 -12.13 2.04 9.23
N LEU A 109 -13.12 2.20 10.09
CA LEU A 109 -14.32 1.35 10.08
C LEU A 109 -15.12 1.62 8.81
N LEU A 110 -15.17 0.65 7.90
CA LEU A 110 -15.93 0.76 6.66
C LEU A 110 -17.37 0.33 6.87
N TRP A 111 -17.63 -0.75 7.61
CA TRP A 111 -18.98 -1.21 7.93
C TRP A 111 -19.09 -1.49 9.43
N VAL A 112 -20.24 -1.15 9.99
CA VAL A 112 -20.65 -1.50 11.36
C VAL A 112 -22.13 -1.89 11.30
N GLU A 113 -22.40 -3.18 11.51
CA GLU A 113 -23.72 -3.81 11.38
C GLU A 113 -23.95 -4.75 12.58
N GLY A 114 -25.20 -5.07 12.92
CA GLY A 114 -25.48 -5.98 14.05
C GLY A 114 -26.71 -5.56 14.84
N ASP A 115 -26.76 -5.97 16.11
CA ASP A 115 -27.88 -5.67 17.00
C ASP A 115 -28.08 -4.15 17.20
N PRO A 116 -29.31 -3.62 17.04
CA PRO A 116 -29.58 -2.18 17.19
C PRO A 116 -29.23 -1.61 18.57
N THR A 117 -29.45 -2.37 19.65
CA THR A 117 -29.19 -1.90 21.02
C THR A 117 -27.70 -1.85 21.29
N THR A 118 -26.95 -2.85 20.84
CA THR A 118 -25.49 -2.88 20.91
C THR A 118 -24.89 -1.78 20.04
N ARG A 119 -25.46 -1.50 18.86
CA ARG A 119 -25.02 -0.41 17.98
C ARG A 119 -25.18 0.94 18.66
N GLN A 120 -26.34 1.22 19.25
CA GLN A 120 -26.58 2.46 20.00
C GLN A 120 -25.61 2.63 21.19
N ARG A 121 -25.21 1.52 21.85
CA ARG A 121 -24.19 1.56 22.89
C ARG A 121 -22.80 1.87 22.31
N ALA A 122 -22.47 1.33 21.14
CA ALA A 122 -21.20 1.51 20.46
C ALA A 122 -21.02 2.93 19.88
N ASP A 123 -22.11 3.61 19.53
CA ASP A 123 -22.09 5.03 19.14
C ASP A 123 -21.46 5.91 20.24
N ARG A 124 -21.63 5.55 21.52
CA ARG A 124 -21.06 6.30 22.66
C ARG A 124 -19.54 6.30 22.70
N MET A 125 -18.89 5.39 21.96
CA MET A 125 -17.44 5.30 21.81
C MET A 125 -16.97 5.66 20.39
N ASN A 126 -17.84 6.23 19.55
CA ASN A 126 -17.57 6.51 18.14
C ASN A 126 -17.11 5.26 17.35
N PHE A 127 -17.66 4.08 17.69
CA PHE A 127 -17.48 2.87 16.89
C PHE A 127 -18.50 2.87 15.75
N VAL A 128 -18.33 3.82 14.84
CA VAL A 128 -19.25 4.12 13.73
C VAL A 128 -18.51 4.05 12.40
N PRO A 129 -19.21 3.82 11.29
CA PRO A 129 -18.57 3.87 9.98
C PRO A 129 -17.89 5.21 9.72
N GLY A 130 -16.73 5.18 9.07
CA GLY A 130 -15.85 6.32 8.82
C GLY A 130 -14.90 6.67 9.97
N ALA A 131 -15.07 6.09 11.16
CA ALA A 131 -14.20 6.36 12.30
C ALA A 131 -12.84 5.64 12.20
N ARG A 132 -11.75 6.33 12.56
CA ARG A 132 -10.41 5.73 12.65
C ARG A 132 -10.21 5.01 13.99
N TRP A 133 -9.98 3.71 13.89
CA TRP A 133 -9.72 2.79 15.00
C TRP A 133 -8.32 2.14 14.94
N SER A 134 -7.38 2.78 14.23
CA SER A 134 -5.98 2.34 14.23
C SER A 134 -5.41 2.33 15.65
N GLU A 135 -4.45 1.43 15.91
CA GLU A 135 -3.77 1.36 17.21
C GLU A 135 -3.06 2.68 17.57
N THR A 136 -2.57 3.41 16.55
CA THR A 136 -1.95 4.73 16.72
C THR A 136 -2.92 5.86 17.08
N THR A 137 -4.23 5.64 16.95
CA THR A 137 -5.27 6.66 17.21
C THR A 137 -6.11 6.30 18.43
N MET A 138 -6.55 5.05 18.52
CA MET A 138 -7.43 4.54 19.58
C MET A 138 -6.73 3.59 20.55
N GLY A 139 -5.40 3.48 20.46
CA GLY A 139 -4.61 2.55 21.27
C GLY A 139 -5.02 1.10 21.02
N THR A 140 -4.68 0.22 21.95
CA THR A 140 -5.06 -1.19 21.91
C THR A 140 -6.57 -1.37 21.79
N ASN A 141 -6.98 -1.92 20.65
CA ASN A 141 -8.34 -2.33 20.30
C ASN A 141 -8.25 -3.47 19.26
N ALA A 142 -9.26 -4.33 19.14
CA ALA A 142 -9.14 -5.50 18.27
C ALA A 142 -8.91 -5.18 16.78
N PRO A 143 -9.73 -4.37 16.07
CA PRO A 143 -9.52 -4.14 14.63
C PRO A 143 -8.17 -3.47 14.33
N GLY A 144 -7.80 -2.43 15.09
CA GLY A 144 -6.52 -1.75 14.92
C GLY A 144 -5.31 -2.63 15.24
N THR A 145 -5.39 -3.44 16.31
CA THR A 145 -4.30 -4.34 16.70
C THR A 145 -4.16 -5.51 15.73
N ALA A 146 -5.26 -6.04 15.20
CA ALA A 146 -5.24 -7.08 14.18
C ALA A 146 -4.53 -6.60 12.91
N VAL A 147 -4.82 -5.37 12.48
CA VAL A 147 -4.14 -4.70 11.35
C VAL A 147 -2.66 -4.45 11.65
N ALA A 148 -2.32 -3.94 12.83
CA ALA A 148 -0.95 -3.61 13.19
C ALA A 148 -0.04 -4.85 13.33
N LEU A 149 -0.59 -5.97 13.79
CA LEU A 149 0.16 -7.21 14.00
C LEU A 149 0.04 -8.20 12.85
N ASP A 150 -0.85 -7.94 11.90
CA ASP A 150 -1.25 -8.89 10.85
C ASP A 150 -1.56 -10.29 11.42
N ARG A 151 -2.35 -10.31 12.50
CA ARG A 151 -2.70 -11.52 13.26
C ARG A 151 -4.11 -11.42 13.82
N PRO A 152 -4.86 -12.54 13.88
CA PRO A 152 -6.09 -12.59 14.66
C PRO A 152 -5.81 -12.29 16.13
N VAL A 153 -6.64 -11.45 16.75
CA VAL A 153 -6.48 -11.07 18.15
C VAL A 153 -7.84 -10.88 18.81
N GLN A 154 -7.93 -11.30 20.08
CA GLN A 154 -9.03 -10.94 20.97
C GLN A 154 -8.54 -9.89 21.98
N VAL A 155 -9.36 -8.88 22.25
CA VAL A 155 -9.10 -7.83 23.25
C VAL A 155 -10.28 -7.81 24.21
N PHE A 156 -10.00 -8.00 25.50
CA PHE A 156 -11.00 -8.13 26.56
C PHE A 156 -10.86 -7.01 27.59
N ALA A 157 -11.97 -6.35 27.86
CA ALA A 157 -12.11 -5.41 28.96
C ALA A 157 -10.98 -4.36 29.01
N ALA A 158 -10.31 -4.22 30.15
CA ALA A 158 -9.23 -3.26 30.37
C ALA A 158 -7.93 -3.56 29.61
N GLU A 159 -7.87 -4.61 28.78
CA GLU A 159 -6.86 -4.71 27.72
C GLU A 159 -7.02 -3.60 26.67
N HIS A 160 -8.24 -3.10 26.47
CA HIS A 160 -8.48 -1.89 25.70
C HIS A 160 -7.77 -0.70 26.34
N PHE A 161 -7.00 0.03 25.51
CA PHE A 161 -6.23 1.16 26.00
C PHE A 161 -7.13 2.33 26.42
N ILE A 162 -8.22 2.56 25.70
CA ILE A 162 -9.18 3.64 25.99
C ILE A 162 -10.18 3.19 27.05
N ARG A 163 -10.28 3.95 28.15
CA ARG A 163 -11.13 3.62 29.31
C ARG A 163 -12.60 3.42 28.95
N ARG A 164 -13.10 4.24 28.02
CA ARG A 164 -14.49 4.18 27.53
C ARG A 164 -14.81 2.89 26.77
N VAL A 165 -13.80 2.22 26.21
CA VAL A 165 -13.94 0.98 25.43
C VAL A 165 -13.82 -0.27 26.32
N GLN A 166 -13.32 -0.14 27.56
CA GLN A 166 -13.14 -1.26 28.48
C GLN A 166 -14.39 -2.05 28.88
N PRO A 167 -15.65 -1.59 28.69
CA PRO A 167 -16.83 -2.45 28.85
C PRO A 167 -17.03 -3.46 27.71
N TRP A 168 -16.19 -3.45 26.67
CA TRP A 168 -16.36 -4.26 25.47
C TRP A 168 -15.36 -5.40 25.40
N THR A 169 -15.77 -6.44 24.68
CA THR A 169 -14.91 -7.52 24.21
C THR A 169 -14.97 -7.55 22.70
N CYS A 170 -13.81 -7.66 22.06
CA CYS A 170 -13.71 -7.68 20.60
C CYS A 170 -12.80 -8.81 20.14
N ALA A 171 -13.09 -9.39 18.98
CA ALA A 171 -12.23 -10.34 18.30
C ALA A 171 -12.14 -9.98 16.81
N ALA A 172 -10.92 -9.79 16.31
CA ALA A 172 -10.69 -9.37 14.94
C ALA A 172 -9.68 -10.28 14.24
N ALA A 173 -9.83 -10.42 12.93
CA ALA A 173 -8.87 -11.11 12.06
C ALA A 173 -8.58 -10.30 10.79
N PRO A 174 -7.31 -10.21 10.38
CA PRO A 174 -6.93 -9.54 9.14
C PRO A 174 -7.44 -10.30 7.92
N VAL A 175 -7.75 -9.56 6.85
CA VAL A 175 -8.18 -10.08 5.55
C VAL A 175 -7.21 -9.60 4.49
N HIS A 176 -6.71 -10.53 3.68
CA HIS A 176 -5.71 -10.27 2.66
C HIS A 176 -6.26 -10.35 1.24
N ASP A 177 -5.59 -9.66 0.33
CA ASP A 177 -5.73 -9.90 -1.09
C ASP A 177 -5.08 -11.25 -1.43
N PRO A 178 -5.84 -12.24 -1.91
CA PRO A 178 -5.34 -13.60 -2.10
C PRO A 178 -4.28 -13.73 -3.20
N ARG A 179 -4.13 -12.72 -4.08
CA ARG A 179 -3.15 -12.74 -5.17
C ARG A 179 -1.83 -12.10 -4.76
N SER A 180 -1.92 -10.96 -4.08
CA SER A 180 -0.76 -10.14 -3.72
C SER A 180 -0.27 -10.38 -2.29
N GLY A 181 -1.08 -11.00 -1.44
CA GLY A 181 -0.82 -11.14 -0.01
C GLY A 181 -0.94 -9.82 0.76
N ARG A 182 -1.37 -8.73 0.12
CA ARG A 182 -1.49 -7.41 0.77
C ARG A 182 -2.65 -7.39 1.75
N LEU A 183 -2.43 -6.85 2.95
CA LEU A 183 -3.50 -6.58 3.92
C LEU A 183 -4.54 -5.62 3.32
N LEU A 184 -5.79 -6.05 3.30
CA LEU A 184 -6.93 -5.23 2.86
C LEU A 184 -7.62 -4.53 4.04
N GLY A 185 -7.51 -5.11 5.23
CA GLY A 185 -8.17 -4.64 6.44
C GLY A 185 -8.43 -5.77 7.40
N ALA A 186 -9.43 -5.62 8.28
CA ALA A 186 -9.81 -6.67 9.22
C ALA A 186 -11.33 -6.77 9.38
N VAL A 187 -11.81 -8.00 9.60
CA VAL A 187 -13.17 -8.27 10.07
C VAL A 187 -13.12 -8.44 11.59
N ASP A 188 -14.09 -7.85 12.27
CA ASP A 188 -14.19 -7.79 13.72
C ASP A 188 -15.60 -8.16 14.17
N ILE A 189 -15.66 -8.79 15.34
CA ILE A 189 -16.87 -8.90 16.11
C ILE A 189 -16.68 -8.25 17.47
N THR A 190 -17.61 -7.36 17.82
CA THR A 190 -17.59 -6.58 19.06
C THR A 190 -18.86 -6.82 19.87
N GLY A 191 -18.74 -7.05 21.17
CA GLY A 191 -19.87 -7.38 22.04
C GLY A 191 -19.53 -7.34 23.53
N GLY A 192 -20.40 -7.96 24.34
CA GLY A 192 -20.20 -8.11 25.78
C GLY A 192 -19.38 -9.35 26.16
N ASP A 193 -19.35 -9.67 27.45
CA ASP A 193 -18.45 -10.67 28.06
C ASP A 193 -18.59 -12.09 27.47
N GLY A 194 -19.75 -12.45 26.93
CA GLY A 194 -19.97 -13.75 26.27
C GLY A 194 -19.11 -13.98 25.02
N LEU A 195 -18.51 -12.93 24.47
CA LEU A 195 -17.63 -13.01 23.31
C LEU A 195 -16.20 -13.43 23.67
N ALA A 196 -15.83 -13.38 24.96
CA ALA A 196 -14.49 -13.65 25.48
C ALA A 196 -14.21 -15.17 25.53
N HIS A 197 -14.34 -15.85 24.39
CA HIS A 197 -14.18 -17.29 24.25
C HIS A 197 -13.24 -17.62 23.08
N PRO A 198 -12.41 -18.69 23.15
CA PRO A 198 -11.55 -19.13 22.04
C PRO A 198 -12.31 -19.33 20.71
N HIS A 199 -13.55 -19.80 20.80
CA HIS A 199 -14.40 -20.03 19.62
C HIS A 199 -14.72 -18.74 18.85
N SER A 200 -14.84 -17.58 19.52
CA SER A 200 -15.10 -16.31 18.84
C SER A 200 -13.92 -15.91 17.96
N LEU A 201 -12.68 -16.08 18.46
CA LEU A 201 -11.48 -15.80 17.67
C LEU A 201 -11.34 -16.76 16.49
N ALA A 202 -11.55 -18.06 16.73
CA ALA A 202 -11.52 -19.07 15.67
C ALA A 202 -12.60 -18.82 14.60
N PHE A 203 -13.79 -18.40 15.01
CA PHE A 203 -14.89 -18.05 14.12
C PHE A 203 -14.53 -16.86 13.21
N VAL A 204 -14.07 -15.75 13.78
CA VAL A 204 -13.68 -14.56 12.99
C VAL A 204 -12.51 -14.89 12.05
N GLN A 205 -11.55 -15.70 12.50
CA GLN A 205 -10.46 -16.18 11.65
C GLN A 205 -10.98 -17.05 10.49
N ALA A 206 -11.92 -17.95 10.74
CA ALA A 206 -12.53 -18.77 9.70
C ALA A 206 -13.30 -17.91 8.68
N VAL A 207 -14.04 -16.90 9.15
CA VAL A 207 -14.76 -15.94 8.29
C VAL A 207 -13.77 -15.12 7.43
N ALA A 208 -12.66 -14.65 8.01
CA ALA A 208 -11.63 -13.95 7.26
C ALA A 208 -11.05 -14.85 6.14
N ARG A 209 -10.74 -16.11 6.44
CA ARG A 209 -10.26 -17.07 5.43
C ARG A 209 -11.31 -17.38 4.36
N ALA A 210 -12.57 -17.49 4.72
CA ALA A 210 -13.65 -17.66 3.76
C ALA A 210 -13.77 -16.45 2.81
N ALA A 211 -13.62 -15.23 3.35
CA ALA A 211 -13.60 -14.00 2.56
C ALA A 211 -12.40 -13.94 1.61
N GLU A 212 -11.19 -14.29 2.06
CA GLU A 212 -10.00 -14.39 1.20
C GLU A 212 -10.21 -15.41 0.06
N SER A 213 -10.80 -16.56 0.36
CA SER A 213 -11.15 -17.59 -0.64
C SER A 213 -12.18 -17.06 -1.65
N GLN A 214 -13.24 -16.41 -1.19
CA GLN A 214 -14.23 -15.80 -2.07
C GLN A 214 -13.63 -14.68 -2.93
N LEU A 215 -12.75 -13.84 -2.37
CA LEU A 215 -12.02 -12.85 -3.14
C LEU A 215 -11.19 -13.50 -4.25
N ALA A 216 -10.61 -14.67 -4.00
CA ALA A 216 -9.83 -15.41 -4.99
C ALA A 216 -10.71 -15.93 -6.14
N LEU A 217 -11.92 -16.42 -5.82
CA LEU A 217 -12.91 -16.89 -6.80
C LEU A 217 -13.53 -15.74 -7.61
N LEU A 218 -13.79 -14.61 -6.97
CA LEU A 218 -14.36 -13.42 -7.63
C LEU A 218 -13.32 -12.69 -8.47
N ALA A 219 -12.03 -12.83 -8.12
CA ALA A 219 -10.95 -12.39 -8.97
C ALA A 219 -11.12 -13.06 -10.34
N PRO A 220 -11.06 -12.33 -11.48
CA PRO A 220 -11.05 -12.98 -12.78
C PRO A 220 -10.01 -14.09 -12.75
N ALA A 221 -10.40 -15.28 -13.20
CA ALA A 221 -9.54 -16.45 -13.17
C ALA A 221 -8.15 -16.04 -13.68
N PRO A 222 -7.04 -16.46 -13.03
CA PRO A 222 -5.77 -16.45 -13.74
C PRO A 222 -6.07 -17.14 -15.06
N SER A 223 -5.80 -16.46 -16.18
CA SER A 223 -6.01 -17.10 -17.47
C SER A 223 -5.28 -18.44 -17.41
N ASP A 224 -5.94 -19.52 -17.80
CA ASP A 224 -5.35 -20.87 -17.90
C ASP A 224 -4.14 -20.92 -18.87
N THR A 225 -3.81 -19.78 -19.48
CA THR A 225 -2.56 -19.49 -20.13
C THR A 225 -1.50 -19.07 -19.10
N ALA A 226 -0.47 -19.90 -18.95
CA ALA A 226 0.80 -19.62 -18.27
C ALA A 226 1.15 -18.12 -18.23
N SER A 227 0.80 -17.39 -17.17
CA SER A 227 1.02 -15.93 -17.16
C SER A 227 2.39 -15.58 -16.61
N LEU A 228 3.11 -14.70 -17.32
CA LEU A 228 4.39 -14.19 -16.87
C LEU A 228 4.16 -12.94 -16.01
N ARG A 229 4.85 -12.81 -14.89
CA ARG A 229 4.80 -11.58 -14.08
C ARG A 229 6.07 -10.76 -14.28
N LEU A 230 5.94 -9.53 -14.74
CA LEU A 230 7.06 -8.62 -14.97
C LEU A 230 7.00 -7.46 -13.97
N THR A 231 8.05 -7.28 -13.18
CA THR A 231 8.21 -6.15 -12.27
C THR A 231 9.37 -5.29 -12.76
N ALA A 232 9.10 -4.02 -13.08
CA ALA A 232 10.03 -3.08 -13.72
C ALA A 232 9.99 -1.65 -13.13
N LEU A 233 9.00 -1.31 -12.30
CA LEU A 233 8.94 -0.01 -11.63
C LEU A 233 9.99 0.09 -10.52
N GLY A 234 10.64 1.26 -10.43
CA GLY A 234 11.61 1.58 -9.37
C GLY A 234 12.92 0.80 -9.43
N ARG A 235 13.28 0.22 -10.58
CA ARG A 235 14.46 -0.65 -10.71
C ARG A 235 15.11 -0.51 -12.08
N ASP A 236 16.43 -0.58 -12.15
CA ASP A 236 17.16 -0.52 -13.44
C ASP A 236 17.12 -1.84 -14.23
N GLU A 237 16.83 -2.94 -13.54
CA GLU A 237 16.80 -4.29 -14.08
C GLU A 237 15.51 -4.98 -13.65
N ALA A 238 14.69 -5.35 -14.62
CA ALA A 238 13.39 -5.97 -14.36
C ALA A 238 13.55 -7.40 -13.83
N LEU A 239 12.53 -7.83 -13.08
CA LEU A 239 12.39 -9.21 -12.61
C LEU A 239 11.23 -9.83 -13.36
N LEU A 240 11.49 -10.96 -14.01
CA LEU A 240 10.46 -11.82 -14.56
C LEU A 240 10.22 -12.99 -13.60
N VAL A 241 8.97 -13.29 -13.33
CA VAL A 241 8.55 -14.53 -12.68
C VAL A 241 7.75 -15.32 -13.70
N THR A 242 8.21 -16.54 -13.99
CA THR A 242 7.49 -17.44 -14.90
C THR A 242 6.26 -18.05 -14.23
N ASP A 243 5.41 -18.68 -15.02
CA ASP A 243 4.28 -19.51 -14.58
C ASP A 243 4.68 -20.59 -13.56
N THR A 244 5.86 -21.18 -13.72
CA THR A 244 6.47 -22.16 -12.80
C THR A 244 7.05 -21.53 -11.52
N GLY A 245 6.94 -20.22 -11.34
CA GLY A 245 7.48 -19.49 -10.18
C GLY A 245 8.98 -19.21 -10.25
N ARG A 246 9.67 -19.56 -11.35
CA ARG A 246 11.10 -19.27 -11.54
C ARG A 246 11.31 -17.76 -11.65
N LYS A 247 12.15 -17.23 -10.77
CA LYS A 247 12.56 -15.82 -10.75
C LYS A 247 13.78 -15.61 -11.65
N ILE A 248 13.70 -14.68 -12.58
CA ILE A 248 14.75 -14.37 -13.55
C ILE A 248 15.03 -12.87 -13.46
N ARG A 249 16.23 -12.51 -13.00
CA ARG A 249 16.72 -11.14 -13.06
C ARG A 249 17.26 -10.88 -14.46
N LEU A 250 16.73 -9.85 -15.10
CA LEU A 250 17.06 -9.52 -16.49
C LEU A 250 18.21 -8.51 -16.53
N SER A 251 19.02 -8.55 -17.58
CA SER A 251 19.93 -7.44 -17.88
C SER A 251 19.14 -6.18 -18.21
N ARG A 252 19.78 -4.99 -18.17
CA ARG A 252 19.14 -3.73 -18.61
C ARG A 252 18.50 -3.85 -19.99
N ARG A 253 19.25 -4.32 -20.99
CA ARG A 253 18.75 -4.45 -22.37
C ARG A 253 17.60 -5.46 -22.50
N HIS A 254 17.66 -6.55 -21.75
CA HIS A 254 16.56 -7.54 -21.71
C HIS A 254 15.31 -7.01 -21.01
N SER A 255 15.49 -6.18 -19.99
CA SER A 255 14.41 -5.49 -19.29
C SER A 255 13.66 -4.56 -20.25
N GLU A 256 14.39 -3.77 -21.03
CA GLU A 256 13.84 -2.88 -22.05
C GLU A 256 13.06 -3.66 -23.12
N ILE A 257 13.66 -4.74 -23.66
CA ILE A 257 12.99 -5.61 -24.63
C ILE A 257 11.69 -6.17 -24.05
N LEU A 258 11.69 -6.69 -22.82
CA LEU A 258 10.48 -7.27 -22.23
C LEU A 258 9.41 -6.23 -21.89
N VAL A 259 9.79 -5.02 -21.46
CA VAL A 259 8.83 -3.93 -21.27
C VAL A 259 8.12 -3.60 -22.58
N LEU A 260 8.86 -3.50 -23.69
CA LEU A 260 8.28 -3.23 -25.00
C LEU A 260 7.37 -4.38 -25.45
N LEU A 261 7.84 -5.63 -25.40
CA LEU A 261 7.04 -6.78 -25.81
C LEU A 261 5.80 -7.00 -24.93
N ALA A 262 5.85 -6.66 -23.63
CA ALA A 262 4.70 -6.74 -22.75
C ALA A 262 3.61 -5.71 -23.10
N ARG A 263 3.98 -4.56 -23.69
CA ARG A 263 3.02 -3.56 -24.19
C ARG A 263 2.46 -3.87 -25.57
N HIS A 264 3.13 -4.74 -26.31
CA HIS A 264 2.81 -5.10 -27.68
C HIS A 264 2.52 -6.60 -27.77
N PRO A 265 1.38 -7.08 -27.22
CA PRO A 265 1.01 -8.50 -27.28
C PRO A 265 0.86 -9.02 -28.72
N GLU A 266 0.53 -8.14 -29.67
CA GLU A 266 0.54 -8.40 -31.11
C GLU A 266 1.95 -8.72 -31.66
N GLY A 267 2.98 -8.23 -30.97
CA GLY A 267 4.39 -8.37 -31.30
C GLY A 267 4.97 -7.21 -32.09
N LEU A 268 6.30 -7.12 -32.08
CA LEU A 268 7.08 -6.14 -32.82
C LEU A 268 7.98 -6.83 -33.85
N THR A 269 8.09 -6.24 -35.03
CA THR A 269 9.11 -6.61 -36.02
C THR A 269 10.51 -6.30 -35.50
N GLY A 270 11.54 -6.84 -36.18
CA GLY A 270 12.92 -6.55 -35.82
C GLY A 270 13.24 -5.05 -35.92
N ASP A 271 12.74 -4.39 -36.96
CA ASP A 271 13.03 -2.98 -37.22
C ASP A 271 12.29 -2.07 -36.24
N GLU A 272 11.03 -2.35 -35.92
CA GLU A 272 10.30 -1.60 -34.87
C GLU A 272 10.98 -1.72 -33.51
N LEU A 273 11.42 -2.93 -33.15
CA LEU A 273 12.11 -3.15 -31.88
C LEU A 273 13.49 -2.47 -31.86
N LEU A 274 14.19 -2.40 -33.00
CA LEU A 274 15.45 -1.68 -33.14
C LEU A 274 15.25 -0.18 -32.89
N CYS A 275 14.31 0.45 -33.61
CA CYS A 275 13.97 1.87 -33.45
C CYS A 275 13.46 2.20 -32.04
N ALA A 276 12.79 1.26 -31.38
CA ALA A 276 12.30 1.46 -30.02
C ALA A 276 13.42 1.44 -28.96
N LEU A 277 14.52 0.72 -29.22
CA LEU A 277 15.59 0.43 -28.26
C LEU A 277 16.84 1.31 -28.43
N TYR A 278 17.12 1.77 -29.65
CA TYR A 278 18.34 2.48 -29.98
C TYR A 278 18.00 3.84 -30.60
N GLU A 279 18.64 4.89 -30.09
CA GLU A 279 18.57 6.23 -30.68
C GLU A 279 19.54 6.37 -31.87
N ASP A 280 20.67 5.66 -31.79
CA ASP A 280 21.70 5.65 -32.83
C ASP A 280 21.32 4.70 -33.97
N GLU A 281 21.05 5.27 -35.14
CA GLU A 281 20.71 4.55 -36.37
C GLU A 281 21.87 3.68 -36.91
N SER A 282 23.10 3.86 -36.40
CA SER A 282 24.25 3.01 -36.76
C SER A 282 24.17 1.59 -36.17
N VAL A 283 23.29 1.35 -35.18
CA VAL A 283 23.13 0.04 -34.56
C VAL A 283 22.48 -0.94 -35.53
N THR A 284 23.23 -1.98 -35.90
CA THR A 284 22.75 -2.93 -36.91
C THR A 284 21.74 -3.95 -36.36
N PRO A 285 20.88 -4.52 -37.22
CA PRO A 285 19.99 -5.65 -36.88
C PRO A 285 20.72 -6.91 -36.35
N VAL A 286 22.04 -7.02 -36.54
CA VAL A 286 22.85 -8.12 -36.00
C VAL A 286 22.94 -8.00 -34.47
N THR A 287 23.14 -6.79 -33.95
CA THR A 287 23.21 -6.52 -32.51
C THR A 287 21.92 -6.90 -31.80
N LEU A 288 20.77 -6.50 -32.36
CA LEU A 288 19.47 -6.87 -31.84
C LEU A 288 19.24 -8.39 -31.86
N ARG A 289 19.59 -9.06 -32.97
CA ARG A 289 19.48 -10.53 -33.06
C ARG A 289 20.33 -11.23 -32.01
N ALA A 290 21.54 -10.74 -31.73
CA ALA A 290 22.39 -11.28 -30.69
C ALA A 290 21.77 -11.14 -29.30
N GLU A 291 21.15 -9.99 -28.99
CA GLU A 291 20.43 -9.79 -27.73
C GLU A 291 19.21 -10.69 -27.60
N LEU A 292 18.40 -10.83 -28.66
CA LEU A 292 17.23 -11.70 -28.66
C LEU A 292 17.61 -13.17 -28.53
N ALA A 293 18.73 -13.60 -29.11
CA ALA A 293 19.26 -14.94 -28.93
C ALA A 293 19.73 -15.19 -27.48
N ARG A 294 20.39 -14.21 -26.85
CA ARG A 294 20.73 -14.28 -25.41
C ARG A 294 19.47 -14.35 -24.55
N LEU A 295 18.48 -13.51 -24.83
CA LEU A 295 17.22 -13.46 -24.10
C LEU A 295 16.48 -14.80 -24.17
N ARG A 296 16.40 -15.44 -25.36
CA ARG A 296 15.83 -16.79 -25.50
C ARG A 296 16.51 -17.82 -24.61
N ARG A 297 17.83 -17.77 -24.47
CA ARG A 297 18.57 -18.69 -23.60
C ARG A 297 18.22 -18.50 -22.13
N VAL A 298 17.94 -17.26 -21.72
CA VAL A 298 17.58 -16.92 -20.34
C VAL A 298 16.15 -17.36 -20.03
N LEU A 299 15.21 -17.07 -20.94
CA LEU A 299 13.78 -17.32 -20.75
C LEU A 299 13.38 -18.78 -21.00
N GLY A 300 14.08 -19.46 -21.90
CA GLY A 300 13.67 -20.74 -22.46
C GLY A 300 13.16 -20.57 -23.91
N PRO A 301 13.16 -21.66 -24.69
CA PRO A 301 12.89 -21.61 -26.14
C PRO A 301 11.47 -21.15 -26.47
N ASP A 302 10.50 -21.46 -25.61
CA ASP A 302 9.08 -21.29 -25.92
C ASP A 302 8.50 -19.94 -25.52
N VAL A 303 9.23 -19.16 -24.70
CA VAL A 303 8.72 -17.89 -24.14
C VAL A 303 8.74 -16.76 -25.15
N LEU A 304 9.77 -16.68 -26.00
CA LEU A 304 9.97 -15.58 -26.95
C LEU A 304 9.84 -16.06 -28.39
N ARG A 305 8.66 -15.84 -28.97
CA ARG A 305 8.36 -16.15 -30.37
C ARG A 305 9.05 -15.16 -31.31
N SER A 306 9.15 -15.53 -32.59
CA SER A 306 9.67 -14.67 -33.65
C SER A 306 8.63 -14.53 -34.76
N ARG A 307 8.79 -13.49 -35.59
CA ARG A 307 7.94 -13.17 -36.75
C ARG A 307 6.44 -12.99 -36.39
N PRO A 308 6.04 -11.87 -35.77
CA PRO A 308 6.87 -10.86 -35.09
C PRO A 308 7.40 -11.34 -33.73
N TYR A 309 8.38 -10.64 -33.17
CA TYR A 309 8.85 -10.92 -31.81
C TYR A 309 7.73 -10.60 -30.82
N ARG A 310 7.33 -11.61 -30.03
CA ARG A 310 6.28 -11.48 -29.01
C ARG A 310 6.46 -12.53 -27.93
N LEU A 311 5.88 -12.25 -26.77
CA LEU A 311 5.85 -13.22 -25.69
C LEU A 311 4.76 -14.26 -25.95
N ALA A 312 5.07 -15.52 -25.70
CA ALA A 312 4.18 -16.63 -25.98
C ALA A 312 2.95 -16.68 -25.06
N ALA A 313 3.00 -15.92 -23.96
CA ALA A 313 1.94 -15.88 -22.99
C ALA A 313 1.72 -14.45 -22.46
N PRO A 314 0.53 -14.16 -21.92
CA PRO A 314 0.22 -12.84 -21.37
C PRO A 314 1.19 -12.46 -20.25
N VAL A 315 1.49 -11.16 -20.17
CA VAL A 315 2.34 -10.59 -19.12
C VAL A 315 1.50 -9.73 -18.18
N ASP A 316 1.45 -10.10 -16.91
CA ASP A 316 1.01 -9.22 -15.84
C ASP A 316 2.17 -8.33 -15.42
N SER A 317 2.08 -7.02 -15.68
CA SER A 317 3.12 -6.06 -15.35
C SER A 317 2.68 -5.07 -14.27
N ASP A 318 3.62 -4.67 -13.43
CA ASP A 318 3.41 -3.61 -12.43
C ASP A 318 3.06 -2.27 -13.08
N PHE A 319 3.77 -1.87 -14.13
CA PHE A 319 3.47 -0.67 -14.90
C PHE A 319 2.11 -0.75 -15.62
N GLY A 320 1.75 -1.89 -16.21
CA GLY A 320 0.42 -2.07 -16.81
C GLY A 320 -0.71 -2.03 -15.78
N THR A 321 -0.43 -2.46 -14.54
CA THR A 321 -1.37 -2.32 -13.43
C THR A 321 -1.57 -0.86 -13.02
N VAL A 322 -0.50 -0.07 -12.94
CA VAL A 322 -0.60 1.38 -12.67
C VAL A 322 -1.39 2.07 -13.78
N GLU A 323 -1.07 1.83 -15.06
CA GLU A 323 -1.76 2.44 -16.20
C GLU A 323 -3.26 2.16 -16.18
N ARG A 324 -3.65 0.90 -15.97
CA ARG A 324 -5.06 0.53 -15.90
C ARG A 324 -5.78 1.25 -14.75
N ARG A 325 -5.14 1.36 -13.58
CA ARG A 325 -5.71 2.04 -12.40
C ARG A 325 -5.84 3.55 -12.63
N LEU A 326 -4.84 4.17 -13.27
CA LEU A 326 -4.92 5.58 -13.68
C LEU A 326 -6.06 5.78 -14.69
N GLY A 327 -6.18 4.89 -15.68
CA GLY A 327 -7.24 4.95 -16.70
C GLY A 327 -8.66 4.84 -16.13
N THR A 328 -8.83 4.15 -14.99
CA THR A 328 -10.13 4.05 -14.30
C THR A 328 -10.31 5.07 -13.16
N GLY A 329 -9.38 6.02 -12.98
CA GLY A 329 -9.44 7.02 -11.91
C GLY A 329 -9.12 6.49 -10.49
N ALA A 330 -8.64 5.26 -10.35
CA ALA A 330 -8.33 4.64 -9.06
C ALA A 330 -6.96 5.09 -8.52
N VAL A 331 -6.82 6.40 -8.26
CA VAL A 331 -5.53 7.06 -7.96
C VAL A 331 -4.82 6.48 -6.73
N THR A 332 -5.51 6.25 -5.61
CA THR A 332 -4.91 5.66 -4.40
C THR A 332 -4.34 4.27 -4.67
N ALA A 333 -5.08 3.45 -5.43
CA ALA A 333 -4.60 2.12 -5.82
C ALA A 333 -3.42 2.24 -6.80
N ALA A 334 -3.43 3.21 -7.72
CA ALA A 334 -2.30 3.46 -8.61
C ALA A 334 -1.05 3.84 -7.83
N ALA A 335 -1.17 4.76 -6.86
CA ALA A 335 -0.08 5.19 -5.98
C ALA A 335 0.53 4.02 -5.22
N ALA A 336 -0.31 3.19 -4.59
CA ALA A 336 0.15 2.02 -3.85
C ALA A 336 0.86 0.95 -4.71
N ALA A 337 0.64 0.93 -6.03
CA ALA A 337 1.36 0.04 -6.96
C ALA A 337 2.56 0.72 -7.63
N PHE A 338 2.71 2.04 -7.51
CA PHE A 338 3.79 2.78 -8.15
C PHE A 338 5.05 2.72 -7.29
N GLY A 339 5.91 1.74 -7.59
CA GLY A 339 7.19 1.54 -6.90
C GLY A 339 8.32 2.51 -7.30
N GLY A 340 8.03 3.50 -8.15
CA GLY A 340 8.99 4.45 -8.72
C GLY A 340 9.01 4.44 -10.25
N PRO A 341 9.83 5.30 -10.88
CA PRO A 341 9.88 5.43 -12.34
C PRO A 341 10.23 4.10 -13.02
N LEU A 342 9.66 3.86 -14.20
CA LEU A 342 9.91 2.65 -14.99
C LEU A 342 11.35 2.62 -15.52
N LEU A 343 12.12 1.59 -15.13
CA LEU A 343 13.51 1.40 -15.57
C LEU A 343 14.35 2.70 -15.52
N PRO A 344 14.56 3.33 -14.34
CA PRO A 344 15.09 4.70 -14.23
C PRO A 344 16.38 4.96 -15.04
N GLY A 345 17.34 4.04 -15.00
CA GLY A 345 18.61 4.12 -15.73
C GLY A 345 18.56 3.73 -17.22
N SER A 346 17.39 3.39 -17.77
CA SER A 346 17.24 3.09 -19.21
C SER A 346 17.21 4.38 -20.04
N GLN A 347 17.94 4.32 -21.16
CA GLN A 347 17.99 5.35 -22.21
C GLN A 347 17.33 4.89 -23.52
N ALA A 348 16.68 3.72 -23.53
CA ALA A 348 15.98 3.25 -24.72
C ALA A 348 14.82 4.20 -25.07
N PRO A 349 14.76 4.80 -26.27
CA PRO A 349 13.83 5.88 -26.58
C PRO A 349 12.37 5.57 -26.25
N ALA A 350 11.89 4.38 -26.58
CA ALA A 350 10.51 3.99 -26.30
C ALA A 350 10.26 3.79 -24.79
N VAL A 351 11.21 3.22 -24.06
CA VAL A 351 11.11 3.05 -22.59
C VAL A 351 11.09 4.40 -21.88
N VAL A 352 11.92 5.35 -22.30
CA VAL A 352 11.91 6.73 -21.78
C VAL A 352 10.54 7.39 -21.98
N ARG A 353 9.95 7.24 -23.18
CA ARG A 353 8.60 7.76 -23.46
C ARG A 353 7.53 7.14 -22.55
N ILE A 354 7.59 5.82 -22.33
CA ILE A 354 6.66 5.12 -21.44
C ILE A 354 6.86 5.60 -19.99
N ARG A 355 8.11 5.69 -19.51
CA ARG A 355 8.44 6.19 -18.18
C ARG A 355 7.87 7.58 -17.95
N ARG A 356 8.09 8.51 -18.88
CA ARG A 356 7.56 9.89 -18.78
C ARG A 356 6.04 9.89 -18.70
N ARG A 357 5.36 9.25 -19.66
CA ARG A 357 3.90 9.18 -19.68
C ARG A 357 3.32 8.62 -18.37
N LEU A 358 3.91 7.55 -17.83
CA LEU A 358 3.44 6.94 -16.59
C LEU A 358 3.66 7.84 -15.38
N THR A 359 4.85 8.44 -15.29
CA THR A 359 5.24 9.33 -14.17
C THR A 359 4.40 10.61 -14.20
N ASP A 360 4.26 11.24 -15.36
CA ASP A 360 3.46 12.46 -15.56
C ASP A 360 1.97 12.18 -15.32
N GLY A 361 1.47 11.03 -15.76
CA GLY A 361 0.09 10.60 -15.52
C GLY A 361 -0.19 10.38 -14.03
N MET A 362 0.75 9.76 -13.30
CA MET A 362 0.65 9.58 -11.85
C MET A 362 0.65 10.93 -11.13
N ARG A 363 1.62 11.79 -11.47
CA ARG A 363 1.74 13.16 -10.95
C ARG A 363 0.46 13.96 -11.15
N ALA A 364 -0.06 14.00 -12.38
CA ALA A 364 -1.29 14.72 -12.70
C ALA A 364 -2.49 14.18 -11.91
N ALA A 365 -2.59 12.86 -11.75
CA ALA A 365 -3.66 12.23 -10.97
C ALA A 365 -3.57 12.56 -9.47
N LEU A 366 -2.37 12.61 -8.89
CA LEU A 366 -2.15 13.01 -7.50
C LEU A 366 -2.55 14.47 -7.26
N ILE A 367 -2.07 15.37 -8.12
CA ILE A 367 -2.39 16.81 -8.05
C ILE A 367 -3.90 17.02 -8.17
N ALA A 368 -4.53 16.40 -9.17
CA ALA A 368 -5.97 16.52 -9.39
C ALA A 368 -6.80 15.98 -8.21
N ARG A 369 -6.33 14.92 -7.55
CA ARG A 369 -6.99 14.35 -6.37
C ARG A 369 -6.82 15.21 -5.12
N GLY A 370 -5.67 15.85 -4.94
CA GLY A 370 -5.41 16.74 -3.80
C GLY A 370 -5.30 16.03 -2.45
N ASP A 371 -5.12 14.71 -2.42
CA ASP A 371 -5.01 13.94 -1.17
C ASP A 371 -3.67 14.25 -0.47
N PRO A 372 -3.68 14.78 0.76
CA PRO A 372 -2.47 15.29 1.40
C PRO A 372 -1.49 14.19 1.82
N ASP A 373 -1.95 12.95 2.05
CA ASP A 373 -1.08 11.83 2.37
C ASP A 373 -0.40 11.31 1.09
N LEU A 374 -1.14 11.12 0.01
CA LEU A 374 -0.57 10.66 -1.26
C LEU A 374 0.40 11.69 -1.87
N LEU A 375 0.10 12.99 -1.74
CA LEU A 375 1.00 14.06 -2.16
C LEU A 375 2.29 14.07 -1.34
N ALA A 376 2.20 13.86 -0.02
CA ALA A 376 3.38 13.77 0.85
C ALA A 376 4.24 12.55 0.50
N ASP A 377 3.64 11.38 0.28
CA ASP A 377 4.35 10.17 -0.12
C ASP A 377 5.14 10.37 -1.43
N TRP A 378 4.55 11.06 -2.41
CA TRP A 378 5.25 11.40 -3.65
C TRP A 378 6.36 12.43 -3.43
N ALA A 379 6.06 13.53 -2.74
CA ALA A 379 6.98 14.65 -2.51
C ALA A 379 8.24 14.23 -1.76
N HIS A 380 8.15 13.21 -0.90
CA HIS A 380 9.28 12.69 -0.15
C HIS A 380 9.96 11.48 -0.80
N ALA A 381 9.48 11.00 -1.95
CA ALA A 381 10.15 9.95 -2.69
C ALA A 381 11.35 10.51 -3.50
N PRO A 382 12.40 9.72 -3.76
CA PRO A 382 13.58 10.18 -4.51
C PRO A 382 13.29 10.72 -5.92
N TRP A 383 12.16 10.36 -6.52
CA TRP A 383 11.74 10.85 -7.83
C TRP A 383 10.79 12.05 -7.78
N GLY A 384 10.29 12.41 -6.60
CA GLY A 384 9.33 13.51 -6.39
C GLY A 384 9.88 14.65 -5.52
N GLU A 385 11.09 14.53 -4.98
CA GLU A 385 11.69 15.53 -4.08
C GLU A 385 11.93 16.91 -4.72
N GLU A 386 11.99 16.96 -6.05
CA GLU A 386 12.14 18.17 -6.86
C GLU A 386 10.82 18.54 -7.58
N ASP A 387 9.71 17.84 -7.33
CA ASP A 387 8.45 18.06 -8.05
C ASP A 387 7.69 19.27 -7.50
N LEU A 388 7.99 20.43 -8.06
CA LEU A 388 7.46 21.71 -7.58
C LEU A 388 5.93 21.80 -7.58
N ASP A 389 5.24 21.27 -8.60
CA ASP A 389 3.76 21.37 -8.63
C ASP A 389 3.12 20.46 -7.57
N VAL A 390 3.73 19.32 -7.25
CA VAL A 390 3.28 18.48 -6.13
C VAL A 390 3.52 19.20 -4.81
N TRP A 391 4.70 19.81 -4.60
CA TRP A 391 4.99 20.59 -3.40
C TRP A 391 4.04 21.78 -3.22
N ARG A 392 3.72 22.51 -4.30
CA ARG A 392 2.72 23.60 -4.28
C ARG A 392 1.33 23.10 -3.90
N THR A 393 0.91 21.98 -4.48
CA THR A 393 -0.39 21.37 -4.18
C THR A 393 -0.44 20.91 -2.72
N LEU A 394 0.61 20.23 -2.25
CA LEU A 394 0.73 19.78 -0.87
C LEU A 394 0.71 20.95 0.11
N ALA A 395 1.41 22.05 -0.17
CA ALA A 395 1.40 23.24 0.66
C ALA A 395 0.00 23.87 0.75
N THR A 396 -0.81 23.77 -0.32
CA THR A 396 -2.19 24.26 -0.33
C THR A 396 -3.10 23.44 0.58
N VAL A 397 -2.93 22.12 0.62
CA VAL A 397 -3.79 21.21 1.39
C VAL A 397 -3.25 20.86 2.79
N ARG A 398 -1.94 21.02 3.03
CA ARG A 398 -1.22 20.71 4.29
C ARG A 398 -0.06 21.71 4.51
N PRO A 399 -0.34 22.96 4.91
CA PRO A 399 0.67 24.01 5.08
C PRO A 399 1.45 23.88 6.40
N THR A 400 2.28 22.84 6.54
CA THR A 400 3.18 22.71 7.71
C THR A 400 4.48 23.51 7.50
N PRO A 401 5.16 23.95 8.57
CA PRO A 401 6.42 24.68 8.44
C PRO A 401 7.50 23.97 7.57
N PRO A 402 7.70 22.64 7.68
CA PRO A 402 8.63 21.93 6.79
C PRO A 402 8.21 21.97 5.31
N VAL A 403 6.92 21.78 5.02
CA VAL A 403 6.39 21.81 3.64
C VAL A 403 6.58 23.19 3.03
N LEU A 404 6.25 24.25 3.76
CA LEU A 404 6.43 25.63 3.31
C LEU A 404 7.89 26.05 3.17
N ALA A 405 8.79 25.49 3.98
CA ALA A 405 10.24 25.73 3.86
C ALA A 405 10.77 25.08 2.58
N ARG A 406 10.46 23.81 2.35
CA ARG A 406 10.90 23.08 1.15
C ARG A 406 10.35 23.69 -0.15
N LEU A 407 9.09 24.12 -0.15
CA LEU A 407 8.51 24.82 -1.31
C LEU A 407 9.27 26.12 -1.63
N ARG A 408 9.63 26.92 -0.62
CA ARG A 408 10.42 28.15 -0.81
C ARG A 408 11.82 27.88 -1.36
N GLU A 409 12.46 26.80 -0.95
CA GLU A 409 13.76 26.37 -1.50
C GLU A 409 13.63 26.06 -3.00
N LEU A 410 12.66 25.22 -3.37
CA LEU A 410 12.44 24.84 -4.77
C LEU A 410 12.00 26.03 -5.66
N ASP A 411 11.16 26.93 -5.15
CA ASP A 411 10.80 28.16 -5.85
C ASP A 411 12.02 29.07 -6.06
N ALA A 412 12.93 29.16 -5.07
CA ALA A 412 14.16 29.93 -5.20
C ALA A 412 15.12 29.32 -6.23
N GLU A 413 15.25 28.00 -6.26
CA GLU A 413 16.07 27.27 -7.25
C GLU A 413 15.57 27.51 -8.68
N GLN A 414 14.25 27.54 -8.91
CA GLN A 414 13.68 27.87 -10.23
C GLN A 414 13.76 29.36 -10.58
N ALA A 415 13.86 30.25 -9.59
CA ALA A 415 13.95 31.69 -9.79
C ALA A 415 15.39 32.17 -10.11
N VAL A 416 16.42 31.33 -9.96
CA VAL A 416 17.79 31.68 -10.37
C VAL A 416 17.86 31.75 -11.90
N PRO A 417 18.14 32.91 -12.52
CA PRO A 417 18.33 32.99 -13.96
C PRO A 417 19.57 32.19 -14.34
N VAL A 418 19.47 31.35 -15.37
CA VAL A 418 20.63 30.88 -16.13
C VAL A 418 21.35 32.15 -16.63
N GLY A 419 22.48 32.48 -16.00
CA GLY A 419 23.23 33.69 -16.31
C GLY A 419 23.59 33.77 -17.80
N PRO A 420 23.75 34.98 -18.36
CA PRO A 420 24.03 35.13 -19.78
C PRO A 420 25.33 34.41 -20.13
N VAL A 421 25.28 33.56 -21.15
CA VAL A 421 26.47 33.09 -21.87
C VAL A 421 27.21 34.35 -22.32
N GLY A 422 28.32 34.66 -21.63
CA GLY A 422 29.13 35.83 -21.93
C GLY A 422 29.63 35.78 -23.39
N PRO A 423 29.75 36.93 -24.06
CA PRO A 423 30.13 36.97 -25.46
C PRO A 423 31.55 36.41 -25.61
N VAL A 424 31.73 35.59 -26.64
CA VAL A 424 33.05 35.19 -27.15
C VAL A 424 33.80 36.48 -27.50
N ALA A 425 34.75 36.86 -26.64
CA ALA A 425 35.66 37.95 -26.94
C ALA A 425 36.61 37.49 -28.05
N SER A 426 36.40 38.04 -29.24
CA SER A 426 37.38 38.09 -30.32
C SER A 426 38.63 38.85 -29.82
N GLY A 427 39.67 38.12 -29.46
CA GLY A 427 40.99 38.69 -29.19
C GLY A 427 41.67 39.12 -30.49
N PRO A 428 42.23 40.34 -30.58
CA PRO A 428 43.07 40.73 -31.71
C PRO A 428 44.47 40.14 -31.55
N TYR A 429 45.10 39.84 -32.69
CA TYR A 429 46.50 39.47 -32.86
C TYR A 429 47.45 40.27 -31.95
N ALA A 430 48.34 39.57 -31.23
CA ALA A 430 49.61 40.13 -30.76
C ALA A 430 50.70 39.05 -30.80
N THR A 431 51.69 39.35 -31.64
CA THR A 431 52.89 38.62 -32.03
C THR A 431 53.83 38.38 -30.85
N TYR A 432 54.32 37.15 -30.68
CA TYR A 432 55.45 36.85 -29.79
C TYR A 432 56.75 37.37 -30.43
N LEU A 433 57.34 38.40 -29.83
CA LEU A 433 58.72 38.82 -30.07
C LEU A 433 59.68 38.00 -29.20
N GLN A 434 60.69 37.41 -29.85
CA GLN A 434 61.82 36.71 -29.24
C GLN A 434 62.61 37.65 -28.31
N ARG A 435 63.00 37.15 -27.13
CA ARG A 435 64.03 37.80 -26.29
C ARG A 435 65.43 37.41 -26.79
N PRO A 436 66.40 38.35 -26.85
CA PRO A 436 67.79 38.02 -27.10
C PRO A 436 68.49 37.54 -25.82
N ARG A 437 69.57 36.79 -26.06
CA ARG A 437 70.47 36.19 -25.07
C ARG A 437 71.23 37.23 -24.26
N SER A 438 71.51 36.87 -23.01
CA SER A 438 72.78 37.11 -22.32
C SER A 438 73.02 35.96 -21.35
#